data_AF-A0AAN8M2J6-F1
#
_entry.id   AF-A0AAN8M2J6-F1
#
_cell.length_a   1.000
_cell.length_b   1.000
_cell.length_c   1.000
_cell.angle_alpha   90.00
_cell.angle_beta   90.00
_cell.angle_gamma   90.00
#
_symmetry.space_group_name_H-M   'P 1'
#
loop_
_entity.id
_entity.type
_entity.pdbx_description
1 polymer ?
#
loop_
_entity_poly.entity_id
_entity_poly.type
_entity_poly.pdbx_seq_one_letter_code
_entity_poly.pdbx_strand_id
1 'polypeptide(L)'
;MMVPCDTEYPAFVSERTIKETTGNIDCEGCVRSFVIQQIPSSNLFMVVVDNKCDCSSALPVSMDPIEIMYILVKFGNIELKFQKDRKRPESCHPFHPEENAMECGGAAGLSAPLTAALLPLLATLFTR
;
A
#
# COMPACT_ATOMS: atom_id res chain seq x y z
N MET A 1 -14.70 9.70 3.64
CA MET A 1 -13.81 8.85 4.45
C MET A 1 -12.77 8.29 3.50
N MET A 2 -11.48 8.65 3.65
CA MET A 2 -10.42 8.13 2.78
C MET A 2 -10.09 6.69 3.21
N VAL A 3 -10.01 5.79 2.24
CA VAL A 3 -9.65 4.37 2.41
C VAL A 3 -8.21 4.20 1.93
N PRO A 4 -7.35 3.41 2.59
CA PRO A 4 -5.99 3.17 2.10
C PRO A 4 -6.01 2.48 0.74
N CYS A 5 -5.20 2.98 -0.20
CA CYS A 5 -4.96 2.39 -1.51
C CYS A 5 -3.46 2.34 -1.81
N ASP A 6 -3.04 1.39 -2.66
CA ASP A 6 -1.67 1.36 -3.15
C ASP A 6 -1.49 2.42 -4.23
N THR A 7 -0.34 3.08 -4.20
CA THR A 7 0.02 4.14 -5.13
C THR A 7 1.39 3.88 -5.71
N GLU A 8 1.55 4.15 -7.01
CA GLU A 8 2.84 4.21 -7.67
C GLU A 8 3.31 5.66 -7.76
N TYR A 9 4.62 5.85 -7.57
CA TYR A 9 5.27 7.16 -7.62
C TYR A 9 6.29 7.17 -8.76
N PRO A 10 6.08 7.99 -9.81
CA PRO A 10 7.08 8.14 -10.86
C PRO A 10 8.32 8.84 -10.30
N ALA A 11 9.50 8.25 -10.53
CA ALA A 11 10.77 8.82 -10.12
C ALA A 11 11.73 8.92 -11.30
N PHE A 12 12.38 10.07 -11.45
CA PHE A 12 13.35 10.32 -12.51
C PHE A 12 14.75 10.49 -11.90
N VAL A 13 15.73 9.81 -12.50
CA VAL A 13 17.14 9.91 -12.10
C VAL A 13 17.94 10.32 -13.32
N SER A 14 18.81 11.31 -13.14
CA SER A 14 19.70 11.77 -14.21
C SER A 14 20.86 10.82 -14.43
N GLU A 15 21.20 10.59 -15.69
CA GLU A 15 22.37 9.79 -16.05
C GLU A 15 23.65 10.61 -15.89
N ARG A 16 24.64 10.09 -15.14
CA ARG A 16 25.86 10.84 -14.76
C ARG A 16 26.88 11.00 -15.90
N THR A 17 26.65 10.36 -17.05
CA THR A 17 27.56 10.34 -18.20
C THR A 17 27.38 11.55 -19.12
N ILE A 18 26.23 12.22 -19.06
CA ILE A 18 25.87 13.31 -19.97
C ILE A 18 26.28 14.65 -19.36
N LYS A 19 27.41 15.20 -19.82
CA LYS A 19 27.89 16.53 -19.39
C LYS A 19 27.13 17.66 -20.08
N GLU A 20 26.85 17.46 -21.37
CA GLU A 20 26.15 18.40 -22.22
C GLU A 20 25.40 17.62 -23.29
N THR A 21 24.14 17.98 -23.52
CA THR A 21 23.34 17.43 -24.62
C THR A 21 22.52 18.53 -25.28
N THR A 22 22.46 18.47 -26.60
CA THR A 22 21.66 19.38 -27.42
C THR A 22 20.59 18.57 -28.10
N GLY A 23 19.34 19.02 -27.98
CA GLY A 23 18.19 18.34 -28.56
C GLY A 23 17.26 19.31 -29.26
N ASN A 24 16.39 18.74 -30.09
CA ASN A 24 15.38 19.46 -30.84
C ASN A 24 14.03 18.78 -30.60
N ILE A 25 13.00 19.57 -30.31
CA ILE A 25 11.61 19.13 -30.17
C ILE A 25 10.83 19.67 -31.37
N ASP A 26 10.12 18.80 -32.07
CA ASP A 26 9.19 19.21 -33.12
C ASP A 26 7.83 19.57 -32.49
N CYS A 27 7.35 20.77 -32.77
CA CYS A 27 6.11 21.31 -32.21
C CYS A 27 5.09 21.62 -33.30
N GLU A 28 4.93 20.71 -34.27
CA GLU A 28 3.91 20.75 -35.34
C GLU A 28 3.91 22.07 -36.14
N GLY A 29 5.07 22.41 -36.72
CA GLY A 29 5.22 23.59 -37.59
C GLY A 29 6.47 24.43 -37.29
N CYS A 30 7.21 24.07 -36.25
CA CYS A 30 8.48 24.67 -35.89
C CYS A 30 9.32 23.67 -35.09
N VAL A 31 10.63 23.92 -35.02
CA VAL A 31 11.54 23.13 -34.21
C VAL A 31 12.05 24.00 -33.06
N ARG A 32 11.89 23.51 -31.84
CA ARG A 32 12.40 24.15 -30.62
C ARG A 32 13.68 23.45 -30.18
N SER A 33 14.80 24.15 -30.31
CA SER A 33 16.09 23.65 -29.84
C SER A 33 16.29 23.94 -28.36
N PHE A 34 16.97 23.02 -27.69
CA PHE A 34 17.35 23.16 -26.30
C PHE A 34 18.75 22.60 -26.05
N VAL A 35 19.42 23.16 -25.05
CA VAL A 35 20.72 22.72 -24.57
C VAL A 35 20.59 22.43 -23.07
N ILE A 36 21.04 21.26 -22.64
CA ILE A 36 21.09 20.87 -21.24
C ILE A 36 22.55 20.70 -20.85
N GLN A 37 22.96 21.38 -19.79
CA GLN A 37 24.31 21.28 -19.23
C GLN A 37 24.25 20.95 -17.74
N GLN A 38 25.06 20.00 -17.31
CA GLN A 38 25.18 19.68 -15.88
C GLN A 38 26.04 20.72 -15.17
N ILE A 39 25.58 21.20 -14.00
CA ILE A 39 26.39 22.10 -13.16
C ILE A 39 27.37 21.24 -12.35
N PRO A 40 28.69 21.43 -12.50
CA PRO A 40 29.69 20.59 -11.86
C PRO A 40 29.57 20.63 -10.34
N SER A 41 29.88 19.51 -9.69
CA SER A 41 29.79 19.34 -8.23
C SER A 41 28.40 19.51 -7.63
N SER A 42 27.34 19.35 -8.44
CA SER A 42 25.95 19.45 -7.99
C SER A 42 25.03 18.44 -8.71
N ASN A 43 23.79 18.33 -8.23
CA ASN A 43 22.71 17.57 -8.88
C ASN A 43 21.83 18.44 -9.80
N LEU A 44 22.26 19.67 -10.10
CA LEU A 44 21.48 20.64 -10.87
C LEU A 44 21.83 20.58 -12.36
N PHE A 45 20.85 20.91 -13.20
CA PHE A 45 20.99 21.06 -14.65
C PHE A 45 20.57 22.47 -15.06
N MET A 46 21.36 23.07 -15.94
CA MET A 46 21.01 24.30 -16.64
C MET A 46 20.36 23.92 -17.97
N VAL A 47 19.12 24.35 -18.17
CA VAL A 47 18.36 24.11 -19.40
C VAL A 47 18.15 25.44 -20.11
N VAL A 48 18.65 25.55 -21.34
CA VAL A 48 18.49 26.73 -22.19
C VAL A 48 17.61 26.34 -23.37
N VAL A 49 16.54 27.11 -23.61
CA VAL A 49 15.55 26.79 -24.65
C VAL A 49 15.32 28.02 -25.53
N ASP A 50 15.23 27.82 -26.85
CA ASP A 50 14.83 28.88 -27.78
C ASP A 50 13.38 29.31 -27.50
N ASN A 51 13.10 30.61 -27.62
CA ASN A 51 11.78 31.21 -27.38
C ASN A 51 11.02 31.53 -28.68
N LYS A 52 11.55 31.16 -29.84
CA LYS A 52 10.93 31.43 -31.15
C LYS A 52 9.65 30.63 -31.42
N CYS A 53 9.39 29.56 -30.67
CA CYS A 53 8.19 28.76 -30.85
C CYS A 53 7.53 28.32 -29.55
N ASP A 54 6.21 28.30 -29.55
CA ASP A 54 5.38 27.88 -28.43
C ASP A 54 4.96 26.41 -28.60
N CYS A 55 5.22 25.60 -27.58
CA CYS A 55 4.97 24.15 -27.57
C CYS A 55 4.03 23.76 -26.43
N SER A 56 3.09 24.64 -26.08
CA SER A 56 2.16 24.47 -24.96
C SER A 56 1.16 23.31 -25.12
N SER A 57 1.13 22.63 -26.27
CA SER A 57 0.31 21.44 -26.51
C SER A 57 0.87 20.17 -25.83
N ALA A 58 2.14 20.17 -25.42
CA ALA A 58 2.72 19.02 -24.71
C ALA A 58 2.05 18.85 -23.34
N LEU A 59 1.60 17.63 -23.05
CA LEU A 59 1.02 17.30 -21.74
C LEU A 59 2.08 17.52 -20.65
N PRO A 60 1.71 18.18 -19.53
CA PRO A 60 2.63 18.36 -18.42
C PRO A 60 3.02 17.01 -17.83
N VAL A 61 4.31 16.84 -17.54
CA VAL A 61 4.79 15.69 -16.78
C VAL A 61 4.44 15.92 -15.31
N SER A 62 3.57 15.07 -14.75
CA SER A 62 3.22 15.13 -13.33
C SER A 62 4.06 14.13 -12.51
N MET A 63 4.39 14.52 -11.27
CA MET A 63 4.97 13.66 -10.25
C MET A 63 3.93 13.20 -9.21
N ASP A 64 2.64 13.44 -9.49
CA ASP A 64 1.55 13.05 -8.60
C ASP A 64 1.43 11.53 -8.50
N PRO A 65 1.05 11.00 -7.32
CA PRO A 65 0.84 9.57 -7.14
C PRO A 65 -0.30 9.05 -8.01
N ILE A 66 -0.09 7.88 -8.62
CA ILE A 66 -1.10 7.20 -9.43
C ILE A 66 -1.63 6.01 -8.61
N GLU A 67 -2.94 5.91 -8.47
CA GLU A 67 -3.56 4.80 -7.74
C GLU A 67 -3.50 3.50 -8.56
N ILE A 68 -3.01 2.42 -7.95
CA ILE A 68 -2.90 1.12 -8.61
C ILE A 68 -4.28 0.44 -8.60
N MET A 69 -4.96 0.44 -9.74
CA MET A 69 -6.19 -0.32 -9.90
C MET A 69 -5.88 -1.78 -10.23
N TYR A 70 -5.87 -2.65 -9.21
CA TYR A 70 -5.49 -4.07 -9.31
C TYR A 70 -6.30 -4.93 -10.28
N ILE A 71 -7.38 -4.39 -10.88
CA ILE A 71 -8.17 -5.08 -11.90
C ILE A 71 -7.28 -5.45 -13.11
N LEU A 72 -6.19 -4.72 -13.37
CA LEU A 72 -5.20 -5.02 -14.43
C LEU A 72 -4.05 -5.95 -14.00
N VAL A 73 -3.73 -6.03 -12.70
CA VAL A 73 -2.65 -6.90 -12.17
C VAL A 73 -3.16 -8.33 -11.89
N LYS A 74 -4.49 -8.50 -11.81
CA LYS A 74 -5.16 -9.79 -11.60
C LYS A 74 -5.44 -10.60 -12.87
N PHE A 75 -4.45 -10.76 -13.75
CA PHE A 75 -4.23 -12.12 -14.25
C PHE A 75 -3.59 -12.89 -13.10
N GLY A 76 -4.42 -13.37 -12.16
CA GLY A 76 -4.07 -13.82 -10.79
C GLY A 76 -3.09 -14.99 -10.63
N ASN A 77 -2.23 -15.23 -11.62
CA ASN A 77 -1.23 -16.29 -11.68
C ASN A 77 0.22 -15.78 -11.76
N ILE A 78 0.47 -14.46 -11.74
CA ILE A 78 1.84 -13.95 -11.90
C ILE A 78 2.55 -13.77 -10.54
N GLU A 79 1.92 -13.14 -9.55
CA GLU A 79 2.56 -12.92 -8.23
C GLU A 79 2.75 -14.19 -7.41
N LEU A 80 1.84 -15.17 -7.52
CA LEU A 80 1.99 -16.45 -6.81
C LEU A 80 3.13 -17.31 -7.37
N LYS A 81 3.64 -17.01 -8.56
CA LYS A 81 4.79 -17.71 -9.16
C LYS A 81 6.14 -17.20 -8.66
N PHE A 82 6.18 -16.00 -8.08
CA PHE A 82 7.40 -15.40 -7.52
C PHE A 82 7.24 -15.23 -6.01
N GLN A 83 7.23 -16.35 -5.29
CA GLN A 83 7.33 -16.31 -3.84
C GLN A 83 8.72 -15.74 -3.47
N LYS A 84 8.75 -14.59 -2.78
CA LYS A 84 9.98 -14.08 -2.16
C LYS A 84 10.50 -15.14 -1.19
N ASP A 85 11.82 -15.31 -1.11
CA ASP A 85 12.43 -16.21 -0.13
C ASP A 85 12.01 -15.78 1.29
N ARG A 86 11.46 -16.74 2.04
CA ARG A 86 11.04 -16.54 3.43
C ARG A 86 11.71 -17.61 4.28
N LYS A 87 12.40 -17.19 5.34
CA LYS A 87 12.97 -18.13 6.30
C LYS A 87 11.86 -18.69 7.18
N ARG A 88 11.70 -20.01 7.18
CA ARG A 88 10.79 -20.71 8.12
C ARG A 88 11.39 -20.65 9.53
N PRO A 89 10.57 -20.56 10.59
CA PRO A 89 11.05 -20.80 11.95
C PRO A 89 11.73 -22.17 12.06
N GLU A 90 12.78 -22.25 12.89
CA GLU A 90 13.56 -23.48 13.09
C GLU A 90 12.75 -24.57 13.82
N SER A 91 11.81 -24.18 14.68
CA SER A 91 10.88 -25.09 15.35
C SER A 91 9.44 -24.56 15.32
N CYS A 92 8.50 -25.48 15.41
CA CYS A 92 7.08 -25.22 15.61
C CYS A 92 6.64 -26.07 16.80
N HIS A 93 6.08 -25.44 17.83
CA HIS A 93 5.56 -26.13 19.01
C HIS A 93 4.04 -25.95 19.07
N PRO A 94 3.28 -26.72 18.27
CA PRO A 94 1.84 -26.53 18.11
C PRO A 94 1.00 -27.03 19.29
N PHE A 95 1.58 -27.84 20.18
CA PHE A 95 0.85 -28.48 21.28
C PHE A 95 1.67 -28.37 22.57
N HIS A 96 0.98 -28.03 23.67
CA HIS A 96 1.54 -28.10 25.01
C HIS A 96 0.90 -29.27 25.78
N PRO A 97 1.66 -30.10 26.53
CA PRO A 97 1.10 -31.26 27.23
C PRO A 97 0.11 -30.89 28.34
N GLU A 98 0.17 -29.67 28.85
CA GLU A 98 -0.79 -29.14 29.82
C GLU A 98 -2.00 -28.45 29.14
N GLU A 99 -2.04 -28.39 27.81
CA GLU A 99 -3.16 -27.82 27.08
C GLU A 99 -4.36 -28.76 27.12
N ASN A 100 -5.46 -28.32 27.73
CA ASN A 100 -6.70 -29.06 27.76
C ASN A 100 -7.59 -28.70 26.56
N ALA A 101 -7.48 -29.47 25.48
CA ALA A 101 -8.28 -29.28 24.27
C ALA A 101 -9.80 -29.49 24.48
N MET A 102 -10.22 -30.03 25.63
CA MET A 102 -11.64 -30.28 25.95
C MET A 102 -12.29 -29.10 26.70
N GLU A 103 -11.53 -28.09 27.10
CA GLU A 103 -12.06 -26.90 27.76
C GLU A 103 -12.67 -25.93 26.75
N CYS A 104 -13.73 -26.37 26.09
CA CYS A 104 -14.51 -25.57 25.17
C CYS A 104 -15.54 -24.73 25.96
N GLY A 105 -15.29 -23.43 26.14
CA GLY A 105 -16.27 -22.42 26.59
C GLY A 105 -17.31 -22.88 27.63
N GLY A 106 -16.96 -22.84 28.91
CA GLY A 106 -17.76 -23.31 30.07
C GLY A 106 -19.07 -22.55 30.38
N ALA A 107 -19.75 -21.98 29.38
CA ALA A 107 -21.02 -21.26 29.55
C ALA A 107 -22.13 -22.16 30.15
N ALA A 108 -22.06 -23.47 29.94
CA ALA A 108 -23.02 -24.43 30.50
C ALA A 108 -22.84 -24.70 32.02
N GLY A 109 -21.72 -24.28 32.62
CA GLY A 109 -21.46 -24.44 34.06
C GLY A 109 -22.07 -23.35 34.94
N LEU A 110 -22.64 -22.29 34.34
CA LEU A 110 -23.31 -21.20 35.05
C LEU A 110 -24.75 -21.59 35.38
N SER A 111 -24.95 -22.51 36.34
CA SER A 111 -26.29 -22.76 36.88
C SER A 111 -26.66 -21.63 37.85
N ALA A 112 -27.74 -20.91 37.59
CA ALA A 112 -28.28 -19.97 38.57
C ALA A 112 -28.58 -20.71 39.88
N PRO A 113 -28.16 -20.19 41.05
CA PRO A 113 -28.32 -20.91 42.30
C PRO A 113 -29.82 -21.12 42.58
N LEU A 114 -30.21 -22.36 42.91
CA LEU A 114 -31.59 -22.75 43.25
C LEU A 114 -32.21 -21.85 44.32
N THR A 115 -31.39 -21.28 45.21
CA THR A 115 -31.79 -20.31 46.23
C THR A 115 -32.42 -19.05 45.61
N ALA A 116 -31.91 -18.57 44.47
CA ALA A 116 -32.48 -17.43 43.74
C ALA A 116 -33.84 -17.76 43.11
N ALA A 117 -34.10 -19.03 42.76
CA ALA A 117 -35.38 -19.48 42.21
C ALA A 117 -36.46 -19.74 43.29
N LEU A 118 -36.06 -20.12 44.51
CA LEU A 118 -36.97 -20.48 45.61
C LEU A 118 -37.46 -19.27 46.43
N LEU A 119 -36.68 -18.18 46.48
CA LEU A 119 -37.04 -16.93 47.16
C LEU A 119 -38.39 -16.34 46.72
N PRO A 120 -38.71 -16.21 45.40
CA PRO A 120 -40.01 -15.68 44.99
C PRO A 120 -41.17 -16.63 45.33
N LEU A 121 -40.97 -17.95 45.32
CA LEU A 121 -42.02 -18.90 45.69
C LEU A 121 -42.42 -18.78 47.17
N LEU A 122 -41.44 -18.65 48.06
CA LEU A 122 -41.71 -18.44 49.50
C LEU A 122 -42.44 -17.12 49.74
N ALA A 123 -42.08 -16.04 49.04
CA ALA A 123 -42.78 -14.75 49.16
C ALA A 123 -44.27 -14.85 48.76
N THR A 124 -44.64 -15.71 47.81
CA THR A 124 -46.04 -15.94 47.42
C THR A 124 -46.84 -16.79 48.42
N LEU A 125 -46.16 -17.59 49.24
CA LEU A 125 -46.80 -18.44 50.26
C LEU A 125 -47.06 -17.68 51.57
N PHE A 126 -46.24 -16.68 51.91
CA PHE A 126 -46.41 -15.86 53.10
C PHE A 126 -47.33 -14.64 52.91
N THR A 127 -47.78 -14.38 51.67
CA THR A 127 -48.68 -13.26 51.35
C THR A 127 -50.15 -13.66 51.16
N ARG A 128 -50.53 -14.89 51.54
CA ARG A 128 -51.91 -15.38 51.48
C ARG A 128 -52.53 -15.60 52.86
#